data_AF-A0A328TT02-F1
#
_entry.id   AF-A0A328TT02-F1
#
_cell.length_a   1.000
_cell.length_b   1.000
_cell.length_c   1.000
_cell.angle_alpha   90.00
_cell.angle_beta   90.00
_cell.angle_gamma   90.00
#
_symmetry.space_group_name_H-M   'P 1'
#
loop_
_entity.id
_entity.type
_entity.pdbx_description
1 polymer ?
#
loop_
_entity_poly.entity_id
_entity_poly.type
_entity_poly.pdbx_seq_one_letter_code
_entity_poly.pdbx_strand_id
1 'polypeptide(L)'
;GAHHPSKFTPRPKTLPSDGTVKTCHGAQVRPEFTRIELGYVACQQRDKRGPVSVAWLEAPCGTQMLQVASDDFCSSEPKDESF
;
A
#
# COMPACT_ATOMS: atom_id res chain seq x y z
N GLY A 1 -3.39 -14.81 -24.38
CA GLY A 1 -2.87 -14.55 -23.03
C GLY A 1 -2.46 -13.11 -22.96
N ALA A 2 -3.16 -12.29 -22.19
CA ALA A 2 -2.86 -10.87 -22.06
C ALA A 2 -2.20 -10.65 -20.69
N HIS A 3 -0.86 -10.53 -20.70
CA HIS A 3 -0.14 -9.92 -19.60
C HIS A 3 -0.60 -8.47 -19.51
N HIS A 4 -1.47 -8.18 -18.54
CA HIS A 4 -1.86 -6.81 -18.23
C HIS A 4 -0.65 -6.13 -17.60
N PRO A 5 -0.26 -4.91 -18.05
CA PRO A 5 0.83 -4.18 -17.43
C PRO A 5 0.46 -3.89 -15.98
N SER A 6 1.40 -4.14 -15.06
CA SER A 6 1.32 -3.73 -13.65
C SER A 6 0.81 -2.29 -13.57
N LYS A 7 -0.47 -2.12 -13.19
CA LYS A 7 -1.05 -0.81 -12.98
C LYS A 7 -0.40 -0.22 -11.74
N PHE A 8 0.44 0.80 -11.96
CA PHE A 8 1.06 1.66 -10.94
C PHE A 8 0.01 2.48 -10.18
N THR A 9 -0.80 1.80 -9.38
CA THR A 9 -1.76 2.45 -8.49
C THR A 9 -1.26 2.29 -7.06
N PRO A 10 -0.79 3.37 -6.39
CA PRO A 10 -0.50 3.29 -4.96
C PRO A 10 -1.82 3.01 -4.25
N ARG A 11 -1.92 1.88 -3.56
CA ARG A 11 -3.19 1.37 -3.04
C ARG A 11 -3.28 1.41 -1.51
N PRO A 12 -3.40 2.58 -0.86
CA PRO A 12 -3.48 2.60 0.59
C PRO A 12 -4.86 2.34 1.15
N LYS A 13 -4.85 1.69 2.31
CA LYS A 13 -5.58 2.03 3.54
C LYS A 13 -5.37 0.93 4.56
N THR A 14 -4.84 1.35 5.71
CA THR A 14 -4.83 0.63 6.99
C THR A 14 -4.22 -0.77 6.93
N LEU A 15 -3.02 -0.91 7.50
CA LEU A 15 -2.44 -2.20 7.84
C LEU A 15 -2.95 -2.63 9.24
N PRO A 16 -3.87 -3.60 9.39
CA PRO A 16 -4.01 -4.30 10.66
C PRO A 16 -2.72 -5.12 10.91
N SER A 17 -2.55 -5.60 12.14
CA SER A 17 -1.35 -6.33 12.58
C SER A 17 -1.00 -7.58 11.75
N ASP A 18 -1.88 -8.00 10.84
CA ASP A 18 -1.79 -9.17 9.96
C ASP A 18 -1.14 -8.88 8.58
N GLY A 19 -0.80 -7.62 8.31
CA GLY A 19 -0.16 -7.22 7.05
C GLY A 19 -1.15 -6.94 5.89
N THR A 20 -2.46 -6.98 6.15
CA THR A 20 -3.48 -6.73 5.12
C THR A 20 -3.62 -5.24 4.83
N VAL A 21 -3.73 -4.84 3.57
CA VAL A 21 -4.00 -3.45 3.15
C VAL A 21 -5.35 -3.40 2.45
N LYS A 22 -6.23 -2.49 2.87
CA LYS A 22 -7.44 -2.12 2.13
C LYS A 22 -7.06 -1.13 1.03
N THR A 23 -7.25 -1.47 -0.22
CA THR A 23 -6.98 -0.58 -1.36
C THR A 23 -7.97 0.59 -1.41
N CYS A 24 -7.66 1.64 -2.18
CA CYS A 24 -8.57 2.78 -2.41
C CYS A 24 -9.92 2.39 -3.02
N HIS A 25 -9.95 1.29 -3.77
CA HIS A 25 -11.16 0.74 -4.39
C HIS A 25 -11.90 -0.24 -3.46
N GLY A 26 -11.46 -0.37 -2.20
CA GLY A 26 -12.12 -1.16 -1.17
C GLY A 26 -11.73 -2.64 -1.11
N ALA A 27 -10.93 -3.15 -2.07
CA ALA A 27 -10.40 -4.51 -2.01
C ALA A 27 -9.40 -4.69 -0.85
N GLN A 28 -9.31 -5.89 -0.28
CA GLN A 28 -8.27 -6.24 0.69
C GLN A 28 -7.19 -7.07 0.00
N VAL A 29 -5.93 -6.69 0.18
CA VAL A 29 -4.76 -7.37 -0.37
C VAL A 29 -3.72 -7.56 0.73
N ARG A 30 -2.80 -8.50 0.57
CA ARG A 30 -1.70 -8.70 1.52
C ARG A 30 -0.36 -8.67 0.76
N PRO A 31 0.28 -7.50 0.64
CA PRO A 31 1.58 -7.40 0.00
C PRO A 31 2.61 -8.21 0.78
N GLU A 32 3.61 -8.77 0.08
CA GLU A 32 4.67 -9.57 0.69
C GLU A 32 5.72 -8.67 1.36
N PHE A 33 5.30 -7.95 2.41
CA PHE A 33 6.19 -7.12 3.21
C PHE A 33 7.08 -7.95 4.12
N THR A 34 8.33 -7.54 4.22
CA THR A 34 9.28 -8.10 5.15
C THR A 34 8.91 -7.76 6.60
N ARG A 35 9.50 -8.50 7.56
CA ARG A 35 9.33 -8.19 8.99
C ARG A 35 9.80 -6.79 9.37
N ILE A 36 10.82 -6.27 8.68
CA ILE A 36 11.37 -4.93 8.92
C ILE A 36 10.35 -3.87 8.51
N GLU A 37 9.79 -4.01 7.31
CA GLU A 37 8.75 -3.14 6.75
C GLU A 37 7.49 -3.11 7.61
N LEU A 38 6.99 -4.27 8.05
CA LEU A 38 5.85 -4.36 8.96
C LEU A 38 6.14 -3.66 10.30
N GLY A 39 7.36 -3.81 10.82
CA GLY A 39 7.81 -3.11 12.03
C GLY A 39 7.84 -1.59 11.86
N TYR A 40 8.31 -1.11 10.70
CA TYR A 40 8.31 0.32 10.38
C TYR A 40 6.89 0.90 10.34
N VAL A 41 5.95 0.22 9.68
CA VAL A 41 4.53 0.64 9.65
C VAL A 41 3.93 0.69 11.06
N ALA A 42 4.18 -0.32 11.88
CA ALA A 42 3.68 -0.37 13.26
C ALA A 42 4.23 0.79 14.12
N CYS A 43 5.51 1.16 13.95
CA CYS A 43 6.09 2.34 14.60
C CYS A 43 5.38 3.62 14.17
N GLN A 44 5.16 3.83 12.86
CA GLN A 44 4.47 5.02 12.36
C GLN A 44 3.04 5.15 12.89
N GLN A 45 2.29 4.04 12.96
CA GLN A 45 0.94 4.04 13.53
C GLN A 45 0.92 4.46 15.00
N ARG A 46 1.91 4.00 15.79
CA ARG A 46 2.06 4.39 17.20
C ARG A 46 2.39 5.87 17.33
N ASP A 47 3.33 6.37 16.53
CA ASP A 47 3.79 7.76 16.59
C ASP A 47 2.68 8.75 16.17
N LYS A 48 1.88 8.38 15.18
CA LYS A 48 0.79 9.21 14.64
C LYS A 48 -0.56 9.00 15.33
N ARG A 49 -0.65 8.04 16.26
CA ARG A 49 -1.86 7.68 17.01
C ARG A 49 -3.06 7.38 16.10
N GLY A 50 -2.83 6.67 15.00
CA GLY A 50 -3.88 6.43 14.02
C GLY A 50 -3.46 5.53 12.84
N PRO A 51 -4.38 5.26 11.90
CA PRO A 51 -4.06 4.54 10.69
C PRO A 51 -3.06 5.32 9.83
N VAL A 52 -2.28 4.59 9.05
CA VAL A 52 -1.38 5.13 8.04
C VAL A 52 -1.73 4.57 6.67
N SER A 53 -1.39 5.32 5.65
CA SER A 53 -1.39 4.91 4.24
C SER A 53 -0.02 4.34 3.89
N VAL A 54 -0.03 3.32 3.03
CA VAL A 54 1.18 2.65 2.53
C VAL A 54 1.14 2.62 1.00
N ALA A 55 2.25 2.95 0.36
CA ALA A 55 2.46 2.79 -1.07
C ALA A 55 3.58 1.79 -1.32
N TRP A 56 3.42 0.91 -2.30
CA TRP A 56 4.39 -0.13 -2.65
C TRP A 56 4.38 -0.42 -4.15
N LEU A 57 5.41 -1.12 -4.61
CA LEU A 57 5.49 -1.72 -5.95
C LEU A 57 5.53 -3.24 -5.83
N GLU A 58 4.90 -3.90 -6.79
CA GLU A 58 4.96 -5.35 -6.95
C GLU A 58 5.61 -5.68 -8.29
N ALA A 59 6.62 -6.53 -8.26
CA ALA A 59 7.32 -7.05 -9.42
C ALA A 59 7.58 -8.56 -9.24
N PRO A 60 7.91 -9.31 -10.32
CA PRO A 60 8.25 -10.72 -10.19
C PRO A 60 9.41 -11.00 -9.21
N CYS A 61 10.30 -10.03 -9.00
CA CYS A 61 11.40 -10.12 -8.05
C CYS A 61 11.01 -9.83 -6.59
N GLY A 62 9.80 -9.32 -6.32
CA GLY A 62 9.32 -9.08 -4.98
C GLY A 62 8.48 -7.82 -4.83
N THR A 63 8.18 -7.51 -3.57
CA THR A 63 7.44 -6.31 -3.15
C THR A 63 8.43 -5.29 -2.57
N GLN A 64 8.26 -4.02 -2.92
CA GLN A 64 9.05 -2.93 -2.35
C GLN A 64 8.12 -1.85 -1.77
N MET A 65 8.25 -1.58 -0.48
CA MET A 65 7.58 -0.43 0.14
C MET A 65 8.24 0.89 -0.30
N LEU A 66 7.41 1.84 -0.73
CA LEU A 66 7.85 3.16 -1.18
C LEU A 66 7.64 4.22 -0.11
N GLN A 67 6.45 4.25 0.50
CA GLN A 67 6.05 5.31 1.43
C GLN A 67 5.09 4.81 2.52
N VAL A 68 5.20 5.42 3.71
CA VAL A 68 4.26 5.29 4.83
C VAL A 68 3.96 6.69 5.34
N ALA A 69 2.69 7.11 5.35
CA ALA A 69 2.30 8.44 5.79
C ALA A 69 0.91 8.47 6.44
N SER A 70 0.63 9.53 7.20
CA SER A 70 -0.73 9.79 7.71
C SER A 70 -1.67 10.34 6.64
N ASP A 71 -1.13 10.82 5.52
CA ASP A 71 -1.90 11.37 4.40
C ASP A 71 -2.75 10.28 3.72
N ASP A 72 -3.91 10.65 3.18
CA ASP A 72 -4.75 9.74 2.40
C ASP A 72 -4.32 9.74 0.93
N PHE A 73 -3.47 8.79 0.52
CA PHE A 73 -3.02 8.75 -0.89
C PHE A 73 -4.15 8.44 -1.87
N CYS A 74 -5.32 7.96 -1.41
CA CYS A 74 -6.48 7.78 -2.29
C CYS A 74 -7.00 9.10 -2.85
N SER A 75 -6.76 10.22 -2.16
CA SER A 75 -7.18 11.55 -2.64
C SER A 75 -6.43 11.98 -3.90
N SER A 76 -5.26 11.41 -4.14
CA SER A 76 -4.36 11.72 -5.26
C SER A 76 -4.14 10.56 -6.23
N GLU A 77 -4.87 9.44 -6.08
CA GLU A 77 -4.74 8.29 -6.98
C GLU A 77 -5.16 8.71 -8.40
N PRO A 78 -4.33 8.48 -9.43
CA PRO A 78 -4.74 8.68 -10.81
C PRO A 78 -5.96 7.81 -11.12
N LYS A 79 -6.98 8.40 -11.76
CA LYS A 79 -8.14 7.65 -12.21
C LYS A 79 -7.77 6.86 -13.46
N ASP A 80 -8.30 5.66 -13.61
CA ASP A 80 -8.00 4.78 -14.75
C ASP A 80 -8.25 5.43 -16.12
N GLU A 81 -9.02 6.52 -16.17
CA GLU A 81 -9.31 7.32 -17.37
C GLU A 81 -8.12 8.17 -17.88
N SER A 82 -7.00 8.24 -17.15
CA SER A 82 -5.92 9.20 -17.43
C SER A 82 -4.59 8.62 -17.97
N PHE A 83 -4.62 7.46 -18.62
CA PHE A 83 -3.42 6.87 -19.26
C PHE A 83 -3.67 6.48 -20.73
#